data_AF-A0A8T4RB07-F1
#
_entry.id   AF-A0A8T4RB07-F1
#
_cell.length_a   1.000
_cell.length_b   1.000
_cell.length_c   1.000
_cell.angle_alpha   90.00
_cell.angle_beta   90.00
_cell.angle_gamma   90.00
#
_symmetry.space_group_name_H-M   'P 1'
#
loop_
_entity.id
_entity.type
_entity.pdbx_description
1 polymer ?
#
loop_
_entity_poly.entity_id
_entity_poly.type
_entity_poly.pdbx_seq_one_letter_code
_entity_poly.pdbx_strand_id
1 'polypeptide(L)'
;MALHKKVAKHIQYQAIKFLAKLLYITGLTFLIPLVPIVFSESGLASARYVFAIALALVIASFFAIYVFTRSKRVAFAELGYITLIPGLLAVIFAYIGPRRIALLVSFFRELSPLIQEWINNSIPKSWFLSGIYIILGVFLIWLSEQVNH
;
A
#
# COMPACT_ATOMS: atom_id res chain seq x y z
N MET A 1 -30.30 -7.01 25.26
CA MET A 1 -29.45 -8.15 24.82
C MET A 1 -29.14 -8.15 23.30
N ALA A 2 -30.12 -7.87 22.42
CA ALA A 2 -29.90 -7.82 20.97
C ALA A 2 -28.94 -6.70 20.50
N LEU A 3 -28.98 -5.53 21.16
CA LEU A 3 -28.13 -4.38 20.81
C LEU A 3 -26.63 -4.68 21.05
N HIS A 4 -26.31 -5.26 22.22
CA HIS A 4 -24.93 -5.67 22.56
C HIS A 4 -24.35 -6.68 21.56
N LYS A 5 -25.14 -7.68 21.12
CA LYS A 5 -24.69 -8.64 20.10
C LYS A 5 -24.43 -7.97 18.75
N LYS A 6 -25.25 -6.98 18.36
CA LYS A 6 -25.07 -6.24 17.10
C LYS A 6 -23.83 -5.35 17.13
N VAL A 7 -23.59 -4.66 18.25
CA VAL A 7 -22.40 -3.82 18.46
C VAL A 7 -21.13 -4.68 18.50
N ALA A 8 -21.12 -5.80 19.23
CA ALA A 8 -19.98 -6.70 19.30
C ALA A 8 -19.59 -7.25 17.91
N LYS A 9 -20.59 -7.66 17.11
CA LYS A 9 -20.35 -8.14 15.74
C LYS A 9 -19.79 -7.03 14.82
N HIS A 10 -20.24 -5.79 15.01
CA HIS A 10 -19.70 -4.64 14.28
C HIS A 10 -18.24 -4.36 14.66
N ILE A 11 -17.90 -4.38 15.96
CA ILE A 11 -16.53 -4.18 16.45
C ILE A 11 -15.61 -5.28 15.94
N GLN A 12 -16.03 -6.55 16.02
CA GLN A 12 -15.27 -7.68 15.48
C GLN A 12 -15.02 -7.52 13.98
N TYR A 13 -16.02 -7.09 13.22
CA TYR A 13 -15.88 -6.83 11.80
C TYR A 13 -14.85 -5.71 11.52
N GLN A 14 -14.90 -4.59 12.26
CA GLN A 14 -13.95 -3.50 12.11
C GLN A 14 -12.51 -3.94 12.45
N ALA A 15 -12.33 -4.71 13.53
CA ALA A 15 -11.02 -5.22 13.93
C ALA A 15 -10.42 -6.14 12.87
N ILE A 16 -11.22 -7.03 12.29
CA ILE A 16 -10.75 -7.96 11.25
C ILE A 16 -10.46 -7.22 9.95
N LYS A 17 -11.30 -6.24 9.59
CA LYS A 17 -11.03 -5.36 8.45
C LYS A 17 -9.71 -4.60 8.64
N PHE A 18 -9.44 -4.10 9.84
CA PHE A 18 -8.17 -3.44 10.16
C PHE A 18 -6.98 -4.39 10.06
N LEU A 19 -7.07 -5.60 10.63
CA LEU A 19 -6.02 -6.62 10.50
C LEU A 19 -5.76 -7.00 9.04
N ALA A 20 -6.82 -7.19 8.24
CA ALA A 20 -6.67 -7.48 6.82
C ALA A 20 -5.97 -6.33 6.08
N LYS A 21 -6.32 -5.07 6.39
CA LYS A 21 -5.62 -3.89 5.83
C LYS A 21 -4.13 -3.90 6.19
N LEU A 22 -3.79 -4.18 7.45
CA LEU A 22 -2.40 -4.26 7.90
C LEU A 22 -1.62 -5.37 7.17
N LEU A 23 -2.20 -6.58 7.07
CA LEU A 23 -1.58 -7.69 6.35
C LEU A 23 -1.31 -7.32 4.89
N TYR A 24 -2.28 -6.67 4.25
CA TYR A 24 -2.16 -6.27 2.85
C TYR A 24 -1.09 -5.21 2.62
N ILE A 25 -1.07 -4.15 3.42
CA ILE A 25 -0.04 -3.09 3.34
C ILE A 25 1.34 -3.67 3.62
N THR A 26 1.44 -4.57 4.60
CA THR A 26 2.70 -5.27 4.93
C THR A 26 3.19 -6.10 3.75
N GLY A 27 2.30 -6.88 3.14
CA GLY A 27 2.60 -7.66 1.93
C GLY A 27 3.08 -6.77 0.78
N LEU A 28 2.36 -5.69 0.47
CA LEU A 28 2.78 -4.73 -0.55
C LEU A 28 4.14 -4.08 -0.25
N THR A 29 4.41 -3.77 1.02
CA THR A 29 5.68 -3.16 1.43
C THR A 29 6.85 -4.11 1.19
N PHE A 30 6.66 -5.42 1.44
CA PHE A 30 7.68 -6.42 1.14
C PHE A 30 7.95 -6.60 -0.36
N LEU A 31 7.00 -6.23 -1.24
CA LEU A 31 7.21 -6.25 -2.69
C LEU A 31 8.09 -5.11 -3.21
N ILE A 32 8.14 -3.97 -2.51
CA ILE A 32 8.93 -2.80 -2.91
C ILE A 32 10.43 -3.09 -3.05
N PRO A 33 11.12 -3.62 -2.01
CA PRO A 33 12.57 -3.83 -2.08
C PRO A 33 12.96 -4.98 -3.02
N LEU A 34 12.00 -5.78 -3.50
CA LEU A 34 12.29 -6.88 -4.42
C LEU A 34 12.65 -6.42 -5.83
N VAL A 35 12.14 -5.26 -6.26
CA VAL A 35 12.38 -4.72 -7.61
C VAL A 35 13.88 -4.58 -7.93
N PRO A 36 14.74 -3.98 -7.08
CA PRO A 36 16.18 -3.94 -7.34
C PRO A 36 16.90 -5.29 -7.13
N ILE A 37 16.39 -6.15 -6.23
CA ILE A 37 17.07 -7.40 -5.83
C ILE A 37 16.95 -8.48 -6.92
N VAL A 38 15.87 -8.50 -7.71
CA VAL A 38 15.73 -9.48 -8.81
C VAL A 38 16.74 -9.30 -9.95
N PHE A 39 17.48 -8.19 -9.99
CA PHE A 39 18.53 -7.94 -10.98
C PHE A 39 19.92 -8.46 -10.55
N SER A 40 20.05 -9.13 -9.39
CA SER A 40 21.30 -9.79 -8.97
C SER A 40 21.11 -11.30 -8.74
N GLU A 41 22.05 -12.11 -9.22
CA GLU A 41 21.95 -13.58 -9.13
C GLU A 41 21.97 -14.09 -7.67
N SER A 42 22.75 -13.45 -6.79
CA SER A 42 22.80 -13.77 -5.36
C SER A 42 21.57 -13.29 -4.58
N GLY A 43 20.87 -12.25 -5.08
CA GLY A 43 19.64 -11.72 -4.50
C GLY A 43 18.40 -12.54 -4.87
N LEU A 44 18.47 -13.36 -5.91
CA LEU A 44 17.31 -14.06 -6.47
C LEU A 44 16.73 -15.12 -5.52
N ALA A 45 17.56 -15.81 -4.75
CA ALA A 45 17.11 -16.82 -3.79
C ALA A 45 16.37 -16.18 -2.60
N SER A 46 16.93 -15.13 -1.99
CA SER A 46 16.27 -14.39 -0.91
C SER A 46 15.02 -13.66 -1.40
N ALA A 47 15.05 -13.15 -2.64
CA ALA A 47 13.90 -12.52 -3.28
C ALA A 47 12.70 -13.46 -3.40
N ARG A 48 12.92 -14.74 -3.72
CA ARG A 48 11.83 -15.74 -3.82
C ARG A 48 11.10 -15.93 -2.50
N TYR A 49 11.83 -16.04 -1.39
CA TYR A 49 11.22 -16.22 -0.07
C TYR A 49 10.41 -14.99 0.35
N VAL A 50 10.97 -13.80 0.18
CA VAL A 50 10.28 -12.55 0.51
C VAL A 50 9.06 -12.36 -0.39
N PHE A 51 9.15 -12.71 -1.67
CA PHE A 51 8.03 -12.67 -2.61
C PHE A 51 6.91 -13.63 -2.18
N ALA A 52 7.25 -14.86 -1.81
CA ALA A 52 6.28 -15.85 -1.35
C ALA A 52 5.54 -15.39 -0.08
N ILE A 53 6.27 -14.81 0.88
CA ILE A 53 5.69 -14.24 2.10
C ILE A 53 4.76 -13.07 1.77
N ALA A 54 5.22 -12.15 0.91
CA ALA A 54 4.43 -11.01 0.48
C ALA A 54 3.12 -11.43 -0.21
N LEU A 55 3.20 -12.42 -1.11
CA LEU A 55 2.04 -12.98 -1.79
C LEU A 55 1.08 -13.65 -0.80
N ALA A 56 1.61 -14.44 0.15
CA ALA A 56 0.80 -15.08 1.18
C ALA A 56 0.05 -14.07 2.05
N LEU A 57 0.69 -12.95 2.41
CA LEU A 57 0.05 -11.86 3.17
C LEU A 57 -1.06 -11.17 2.38
N VAL A 58 -0.84 -10.90 1.09
CA VAL A 58 -1.85 -10.30 0.19
C VAL A 58 -3.05 -11.24 0.03
N ILE A 59 -2.79 -12.52 -0.22
CA ILE A 59 -3.84 -13.55 -0.36
C ILE A 59 -4.61 -13.72 0.96
N ALA A 60 -3.92 -13.79 2.09
CA ALA A 60 -4.56 -13.89 3.41
C ALA A 60 -5.46 -12.69 3.70
N SER A 61 -5.04 -11.49 3.33
CA SER A 61 -5.89 -10.29 3.45
C SER A 61 -7.15 -10.38 2.58
N PHE A 62 -7.01 -10.79 1.32
CA PHE A 62 -8.15 -11.00 0.44
C PHE A 62 -9.16 -11.97 1.05
N PHE A 63 -8.71 -13.14 1.52
CA PHE A 63 -9.58 -14.14 2.14
C PHE A 63 -10.22 -13.64 3.43
N ALA A 64 -9.48 -12.88 4.25
CA ALA A 64 -10.04 -12.27 5.45
C ALA A 64 -11.20 -11.33 5.10
N ILE A 65 -11.05 -10.46 4.09
CA ILE A 65 -12.15 -9.57 3.68
C ILE A 65 -13.30 -10.38 3.03
N TYR A 66 -12.97 -11.36 2.20
CA TYR A 66 -13.96 -12.19 1.49
C TYR A 66 -14.81 -13.04 2.44
N VAL A 67 -14.23 -13.68 3.45
CA VAL A 67 -14.98 -14.53 4.40
C VAL A 67 -16.05 -13.72 5.14
N PHE A 68 -15.75 -12.45 5.43
CA PHE A 68 -16.67 -11.55 6.14
C PHE A 68 -17.69 -10.89 5.24
N THR A 69 -17.29 -10.42 4.06
CA THR A 69 -18.18 -9.72 3.12
C THR A 69 -18.98 -10.69 2.25
N ARG A 70 -18.53 -11.95 2.14
CA ARG A 70 -19.07 -13.00 1.24
C ARG A 70 -19.18 -12.55 -0.22
N SER A 71 -18.42 -11.54 -0.61
CA SER A 71 -18.46 -10.96 -1.95
C SER A 71 -17.04 -10.71 -2.44
N LYS A 72 -16.66 -11.40 -3.52
CA LYS A 72 -15.36 -11.23 -4.16
C LYS A 72 -15.20 -9.81 -4.70
N ARG A 73 -16.28 -9.25 -5.26
CA ARG A 73 -16.35 -7.85 -5.70
C ARG A 73 -15.97 -6.88 -4.57
N VAL A 74 -16.60 -7.02 -3.41
CA VAL A 74 -16.27 -6.14 -2.27
C VAL A 74 -14.82 -6.33 -1.82
N ALA A 75 -14.32 -7.57 -1.79
CA ALA A 75 -12.94 -7.84 -1.40
C ALA A 75 -11.92 -7.19 -2.36
N PHE A 76 -12.08 -7.35 -3.67
CA PHE A 76 -11.21 -6.72 -4.66
C PHE A 76 -11.28 -5.19 -4.63
N ALA A 77 -12.49 -4.62 -4.51
CA ALA A 77 -12.66 -3.18 -4.42
C ALA A 77 -11.97 -2.60 -3.17
N GLU A 78 -12.15 -3.24 -2.00
CA GLU A 78 -11.48 -2.82 -0.76
C GLU A 78 -9.97 -2.84 -0.89
N LEU A 79 -9.39 -3.94 -1.41
CA LEU A 79 -7.94 -4.01 -1.66
C LEU A 79 -7.47 -2.91 -2.62
N GLY A 80 -8.21 -2.68 -3.71
CA GLY A 80 -7.93 -1.62 -4.67
C GLY A 80 -7.90 -0.23 -4.03
N TYR A 81 -8.89 0.10 -3.20
CA TYR A 81 -8.90 1.37 -2.46
C TYR A 81 -7.76 1.49 -1.44
N ILE A 82 -7.43 0.39 -0.73
CA ILE A 82 -6.31 0.39 0.22
C ILE A 82 -4.98 0.62 -0.51
N THR A 83 -4.83 0.16 -1.75
CA THR A 83 -3.64 0.42 -2.59
C THR A 83 -3.63 1.84 -3.16
N LEU A 84 -4.78 2.34 -3.63
CA LEU A 84 -4.87 3.63 -4.30
C LEU A 84 -4.61 4.82 -3.37
N ILE A 85 -5.12 4.77 -2.13
CA ILE A 85 -4.96 5.87 -1.17
C ILE A 85 -3.49 6.24 -0.95
N PRO A 86 -2.59 5.32 -0.54
CA PRO A 86 -1.18 5.64 -0.38
C PRO A 86 -0.50 6.04 -1.69
N GLY A 87 -0.91 5.46 -2.83
CA GLY A 87 -0.42 5.85 -4.16
C GLY A 87 -0.75 7.32 -4.48
N LEU A 88 -1.99 7.74 -4.30
CA LEU A 88 -2.44 9.13 -4.50
C LEU A 88 -1.79 10.09 -3.50
N LEU A 89 -1.68 9.70 -2.23
CA LEU A 89 -0.97 10.49 -1.23
C LEU A 89 0.49 10.69 -1.64
N ALA A 90 1.16 9.65 -2.14
CA ALA A 90 2.54 9.76 -2.63
C ALA A 90 2.66 10.74 -3.81
N VAL A 91 1.68 10.80 -4.74
CA VAL A 91 1.65 11.85 -5.80
C VAL A 91 1.59 13.24 -5.18
N ILE A 92 0.64 13.45 -4.25
CA ILE A 92 0.42 14.75 -3.61
C ILE A 92 1.69 15.20 -2.89
N PHE A 93 2.33 14.30 -2.13
CA PHE A 93 3.59 14.57 -1.45
C PHE A 93 4.74 14.82 -2.43
N ALA A 94 4.86 14.05 -3.50
CA ALA A 94 5.92 14.25 -4.50
C ALA A 94 5.76 15.57 -5.28
N TYR A 95 4.52 16.06 -5.46
CA TYR A 95 4.22 17.30 -6.16
C TYR A 95 4.31 18.55 -5.26
N ILE A 96 3.70 18.50 -4.07
CA ILE A 96 3.61 19.65 -3.15
C ILE A 96 4.78 19.71 -2.17
N GLY A 97 5.23 18.54 -1.70
CA GLY A 97 6.26 18.38 -0.68
C GLY A 97 7.56 19.14 -0.97
N PRO A 98 8.15 19.07 -2.18
CA PRO A 98 9.44 19.69 -2.43
C PRO A 98 9.39 21.21 -2.28
N ARG A 99 8.30 21.84 -2.75
CA ARG A 99 8.09 23.29 -2.68
C ARG A 99 7.88 23.77 -1.24
N ARG A 100 7.08 23.03 -0.46
CA ARG A 100 6.80 23.36 0.95
C ARG A 100 8.02 23.13 1.84
N ILE A 101 8.74 22.02 1.62
CA ILE A 101 9.96 21.67 2.35
C ILE A 101 11.07 22.68 2.03
N ALA A 102 11.27 23.04 0.76
CA ALA A 102 12.26 24.06 0.39
C ALA A 102 12.00 25.42 1.10
N LEU A 103 10.74 25.83 1.22
CA LEU A 103 10.34 27.05 1.96
C LEU A 103 10.58 26.96 3.47
N LEU A 104 10.36 25.80 4.09
CA LEU A 104 10.64 25.57 5.51
C LEU A 104 12.15 25.54 5.78
N VAL A 105 12.91 25.00 4.84
CA VAL A 105 14.35 24.76 4.98
C VAL A 105 15.19 25.98 4.63
N SER A 106 14.66 26.93 3.84
CA SER A 106 15.33 28.22 3.64
C SER A 106 15.55 29.00 4.94
N PHE A 107 14.81 28.68 6.01
CA PHE A 107 15.05 29.23 7.36
C PHE A 107 16.24 28.58 8.09
N PHE A 108 16.72 27.41 7.65
CA PHE A 108 17.80 26.64 8.26
C PHE A 108 18.95 26.42 7.25
N ARG A 109 19.80 27.45 7.08
CA ARG A 109 20.89 27.48 6.08
C ARG A 109 21.82 26.26 6.11
N GLU A 110 22.13 25.72 7.29
CA GLU A 110 23.06 24.59 7.44
C GLU A 110 22.44 23.22 7.06
N LEU A 111 21.11 23.07 7.16
CA LEU A 111 20.39 21.83 6.84
C LEU A 111 19.95 21.76 5.36
N SER A 112 20.05 22.88 4.63
CA SER A 112 19.70 22.96 3.22
C SER A 112 20.32 21.88 2.31
N PRO A 113 21.64 21.58 2.36
CA PRO A 113 22.24 20.58 1.48
C PRO A 113 21.75 19.15 1.76
N LEU A 114 21.66 18.75 3.04
CA LEU A 114 21.13 17.44 3.44
C LEU A 114 19.69 17.24 2.98
N ILE A 115 18.87 18.29 3.06
CA ILE A 115 17.46 18.19 2.68
C ILE A 115 17.28 18.23 1.17
N GLN A 116 18.10 18.99 0.44
CA GLN A 116 18.12 18.96 -1.03
C GLN A 116 18.56 17.59 -1.56
N GLU A 117 19.57 16.97 -0.97
CA GLU A 117 19.98 15.61 -1.33
C GLU A 117 18.88 14.58 -1.03
N TRP A 118 18.22 14.70 0.12
CA TRP A 118 17.07 13.86 0.46
C TRP A 118 15.90 14.03 -0.53
N ILE A 119 15.57 15.28 -0.90
CA ILE A 119 14.56 15.64 -1.91
C ILE A 119 14.90 14.97 -3.24
N ASN A 120 16.13 15.15 -3.74
CA ASN A 120 16.57 14.64 -5.03
C ASN A 120 16.55 13.11 -5.10
N ASN A 121 16.82 12.42 -3.98
CA ASN A 121 16.81 10.96 -3.91
C ASN A 121 15.41 10.36 -3.63
N SER A 122 14.56 11.05 -2.87
CA SER A 122 13.30 10.49 -2.38
C SER A 122 12.12 10.77 -3.32
N ILE A 123 12.11 11.91 -4.02
CA ILE A 123 11.01 12.28 -4.93
C ILE A 123 10.90 11.32 -6.12
N PRO A 124 11.97 10.97 -6.85
CA PRO A 124 11.85 10.05 -7.98
C PRO A 124 11.34 8.67 -7.55
N LYS A 125 11.81 8.17 -6.41
CA LYS A 125 11.34 6.90 -5.82
C LYS A 125 9.86 6.97 -5.46
N SER A 126 9.41 8.10 -4.92
CA SER A 126 7.99 8.33 -4.56
C SER A 126 7.09 8.35 -5.79
N TRP A 127 7.54 8.95 -6.90
CA TRP A 127 6.82 8.91 -8.19
C TRP A 127 6.70 7.50 -8.75
N PHE A 128 7.81 6.76 -8.77
CA PHE A 128 7.82 5.38 -9.24
C PHE A 128 6.89 4.48 -8.42
N LEU A 129 7.00 4.55 -7.08
CA LEU A 129 6.14 3.81 -6.17
C LEU A 129 4.67 4.18 -6.38
N SER A 130 4.36 5.48 -6.44
CA SER A 130 3.01 5.96 -6.67
C SER A 130 2.40 5.39 -7.94
N GLY A 131 3.15 5.36 -9.05
CA GLY A 131 2.72 4.74 -10.31
C GLY A 131 2.33 3.27 -10.12
N ILE A 132 3.17 2.48 -9.44
CA ILE A 132 2.88 1.07 -9.14
C ILE A 132 1.60 0.92 -8.32
N TYR A 133 1.47 1.69 -7.23
CA TYR A 133 0.29 1.64 -6.37
C TYR A 133 -0.99 2.03 -7.12
N ILE A 134 -0.94 3.07 -7.96
CA ILE A 134 -2.09 3.49 -8.76
C ILE A 134 -2.49 2.41 -9.77
N ILE A 135 -1.53 1.87 -10.53
CA ILE A 135 -1.80 0.81 -11.52
C ILE A 135 -2.42 -0.42 -10.85
N LEU A 136 -1.81 -0.91 -9.76
CA LEU A 136 -2.31 -2.07 -9.02
C LEU A 136 -3.69 -1.81 -8.42
N GLY A 137 -3.90 -0.64 -7.84
CA GLY A 137 -5.18 -0.32 -7.22
C GLY A 137 -6.31 -0.14 -8.23
N VAL A 138 -6.06 0.51 -9.38
CA VAL A 138 -7.02 0.60 -10.49
C VAL A 138 -7.32 -0.79 -11.04
N PHE A 139 -6.31 -1.63 -11.24
CA PHE A 139 -6.49 -3.00 -11.72
C PHE A 139 -7.37 -3.84 -10.79
N LEU A 140 -7.18 -3.72 -9.47
CA LEU A 140 -8.01 -4.42 -8.48
C LEU A 140 -9.46 -3.93 -8.46
N ILE A 141 -9.68 -2.61 -8.61
CA ILE A 141 -11.04 -2.07 -8.74
C ILE A 141 -11.69 -2.58 -10.03
N TRP A 142 -10.97 -2.57 -11.14
CA TRP A 142 -11.48 -3.10 -12.41
C TRP A 142 -11.82 -4.60 -12.29
N LEU A 143 -10.96 -5.41 -11.68
CA LEU A 143 -11.26 -6.82 -11.38
C LEU A 143 -12.52 -6.97 -10.53
N SER A 144 -12.74 -6.07 -9.58
CA SER A 144 -13.94 -6.10 -8.74
C SER A 144 -15.24 -5.99 -9.55
N GLU A 145 -15.23 -5.24 -10.64
CA GLU A 145 -16.39 -5.03 -11.52
C GLU A 145 -16.65 -6.25 -12.41
N GLN A 146 -15.59 -6.96 -12.81
CA GLN A 146 -15.70 -8.15 -13.68
C GLN A 146 -16.24 -9.38 -12.94
N VAL A 147 -16.02 -9.52 -11.64
CA VAL A 147 -16.33 -10.76 -10.89
C VAL A 147 -17.85 -10.97 -10.64
N ASN A 148 -18.70 -10.08 -11.13
CA ASN A 148 -20.17 -10.16 -11.06
C ASN A 148 -20.85 -10.29 -12.44
N HIS A 149 -20.10 -10.27 -13.54
CA HIS A 149 -20.57 -10.68 -14.87
C HIS A 149 -20.24 -12.16 -15.10
#